data_AF-W4QV94-F1
#
_entry.id   AF-W4QV94-F1
#
_cell.length_a   1.000
_cell.length_b   1.000
_cell.length_c   1.000
_cell.angle_alpha   90.00
_cell.angle_beta   90.00
_cell.angle_gamma   90.00
#
_symmetry.space_group_name_H-M   'P 1'
#
loop_
_entity.id
_entity.type
_entity.pdbx_description
1 polymer ?
#
loop_
_entity_poly.entity_id
_entity_poly.type
_entity_poly.pdbx_seq_one_letter_code
_entity_poly.pdbx_strand_id
1 'polypeptide(L)'
;MVSICMYYITTDRSKGETVVDAEVLQTEIKEETEQLEENEEAVITKVDASEQLAEPVAYQPGQETAVKNIIAKQHDFLNELAGWGNAESVNSTELQHDRNWMKLEEDVKWLMEEGFAESLILEDMLHATEFLSISSQTGDEMAIRYLHRIFHDLDAHINEEKVDRIWNVTIAFGSEGQQNQLYAYLSGSNNE
;
A
#
# COMPACT_ATOMS: atom_id res chain seq x y z
N MET A 1 42.73 -9.18 -1.24
CA MET A 1 43.40 -8.31 -2.23
C MET A 1 42.34 -7.87 -3.22
N VAL A 2 41.95 -6.60 -3.17
CA VAL A 2 40.96 -6.00 -4.07
C VAL A 2 41.74 -5.42 -5.24
N SER A 3 41.54 -5.95 -6.44
CA SER A 3 42.12 -5.39 -7.67
C SER A 3 41.27 -4.23 -8.13
N ILE A 4 41.82 -3.02 -8.05
CA ILE A 4 41.27 -1.81 -8.67
C ILE A 4 41.91 -1.72 -10.06
N CYS A 5 41.15 -1.98 -11.12
CA CYS A 5 41.57 -1.65 -12.48
C CYS A 5 41.18 -0.20 -12.77
N MET A 6 42.16 0.70 -12.73
CA MET A 6 42.08 2.01 -13.35
C MET A 6 42.03 1.84 -14.87
N TYR A 7 41.01 2.42 -15.51
CA TYR A 7 41.02 2.62 -16.96
C TYR A 7 41.26 4.08 -17.28
N TYR A 8 42.28 4.31 -18.11
CA TYR A 8 42.66 5.62 -18.64
C TYR A 8 41.69 6.03 -19.75
N ILE A 9 41.19 7.27 -19.69
CA ILE A 9 40.48 7.90 -20.81
C ILE A 9 41.53 8.68 -21.63
N THR A 10 41.88 8.19 -22.82
CA THR A 10 42.61 9.01 -23.80
C THR A 10 41.61 9.58 -24.79
N THR A 11 41.38 10.89 -24.74
CA THR A 11 40.59 11.59 -25.74
C THR A 11 41.46 11.88 -26.96
N ASP A 12 41.23 11.15 -28.05
CA ASP A 12 41.61 11.62 -29.39
C ASP A 12 40.36 12.09 -30.13
N ARG A 13 40.49 13.23 -30.80
CA ARG A 13 39.42 14.05 -31.35
C ARG A 13 39.46 13.91 -32.86
N SER A 14 38.78 12.91 -33.42
CA SER A 14 38.47 12.90 -34.86
C SER A 14 37.17 12.16 -35.16
N LYS A 15 36.14 12.96 -35.46
CA LYS A 15 34.91 12.72 -36.25
C LYS A 15 34.45 11.26 -36.50
N GLY A 16 33.33 10.92 -35.88
CA GLY A 16 32.09 10.54 -36.58
C GLY A 16 31.89 9.06 -36.92
N GLU A 17 31.35 8.29 -35.97
CA GLU A 17 30.27 7.29 -36.11
C GLU A 17 30.16 6.53 -34.77
N THR A 18 29.07 6.73 -34.03
CA THR A 18 28.77 5.96 -32.82
C THR A 18 27.96 4.73 -33.23
N VAL A 19 28.63 3.59 -33.35
CA VAL A 19 27.97 2.28 -33.34
C VAL A 19 27.73 1.92 -31.88
N VAL A 20 26.48 2.01 -31.44
CA VAL A 20 26.05 1.60 -30.10
C VAL A 20 25.87 0.09 -30.15
N ASP A 21 26.62 -0.63 -29.33
CA ASP A 21 26.60 -2.11 -29.27
C ASP A 21 25.19 -2.61 -28.89
N ALA A 22 24.56 -3.33 -29.82
CA ALA A 22 23.19 -3.84 -29.71
C ALA A 22 23.03 -4.97 -28.66
N GLU A 23 24.12 -5.38 -28.01
CA GLU A 23 24.16 -6.48 -27.05
C GLU A 23 23.83 -6.01 -25.62
N VAL A 24 24.17 -4.75 -25.27
CA VAL A 24 23.85 -4.13 -23.97
C VAL A 24 22.37 -3.76 -23.88
N LEU A 25 21.77 -3.28 -24.97
CA LEU A 25 20.33 -2.97 -25.01
C LEU A 25 19.46 -4.23 -24.83
N GLN A 26 19.91 -5.39 -25.31
CA GLN A 26 19.13 -6.63 -25.22
C GLN A 26 19.11 -7.23 -23.81
N THR A 27 20.10 -6.90 -22.98
CA THR A 27 20.14 -7.37 -21.59
C THR A 27 19.26 -6.52 -20.68
N GLU A 28 19.26 -5.20 -20.87
CA GLU A 28 18.40 -4.27 -20.11
C GLU A 28 16.90 -4.47 -20.44
N ILE A 29 16.55 -4.66 -21.72
CA ILE A 29 15.15 -4.95 -22.12
C ILE A 29 14.66 -6.27 -21.51
N LYS A 30 15.54 -7.26 -21.37
CA LYS A 30 15.17 -8.58 -20.86
C LYS A 30 14.87 -8.58 -19.36
N GLU A 31 15.68 -7.86 -18.58
CA GLU A 31 15.45 -7.68 -17.13
C GLU A 31 14.19 -6.83 -16.87
N GLU A 32 13.89 -5.84 -17.72
CA GLU A 32 12.66 -5.04 -17.61
C GLU A 32 11.41 -5.86 -17.98
N THR A 33 11.49 -6.74 -18.99
CA THR A 33 10.38 -7.65 -19.34
C THR A 33 10.14 -8.76 -18.31
N GLU A 34 11.19 -9.31 -17.69
CA GLU A 34 11.03 -10.33 -16.63
C GLU A 34 10.40 -9.72 -15.36
N GLN A 35 10.73 -8.45 -15.02
CA GLN A 35 10.08 -7.75 -13.90
C GLN A 35 8.62 -7.37 -14.18
N LEU A 36 8.27 -7.10 -15.45
CA LEU A 36 6.88 -6.83 -15.85
C LEU A 36 6.03 -8.10 -15.87
N GLU A 37 6.57 -9.24 -16.34
CA GLU A 37 5.88 -10.53 -16.33
C GLU A 37 5.68 -11.05 -14.89
N GLU A 38 6.67 -10.90 -14.01
CA GLU A 38 6.54 -11.30 -12.59
C GLU A 38 5.51 -10.42 -11.84
N ASN A 39 5.38 -9.15 -12.22
CA ASN A 39 4.35 -8.24 -11.68
C ASN A 39 2.95 -8.55 -12.25
N GLU A 40 2.82 -8.82 -13.54
CA GLU A 40 1.54 -9.23 -14.13
C GLU A 40 1.06 -10.58 -13.59
N GLU A 41 1.94 -11.56 -13.43
CA GLU A 41 1.57 -12.88 -12.89
C GLU A 41 1.19 -12.78 -11.40
N ALA A 42 1.88 -11.96 -10.61
CA ALA A 42 1.51 -11.68 -9.22
C ALA A 42 0.17 -10.93 -9.10
N VAL A 43 -0.14 -10.03 -10.03
CA VAL A 43 -1.42 -9.30 -10.09
C VAL A 43 -2.56 -10.24 -10.51
N ILE A 44 -2.36 -11.07 -11.54
CA ILE A 44 -3.36 -12.05 -12.00
C ILE A 44 -3.68 -13.08 -10.91
N THR A 45 -2.67 -13.53 -10.15
CA THR A 45 -2.87 -14.50 -9.06
C THR A 45 -3.64 -13.90 -7.87
N LYS A 46 -3.49 -12.60 -7.60
CA LYS A 46 -4.21 -11.91 -6.52
C LYS A 46 -5.67 -11.63 -6.88
N VAL A 47 -5.96 -11.25 -8.13
CA VAL A 47 -7.33 -11.00 -8.61
C VAL A 47 -8.18 -12.29 -8.52
N ASP A 48 -7.62 -13.44 -8.87
CA ASP A 48 -8.31 -14.75 -8.86
C ASP A 48 -8.59 -15.27 -7.43
N ALA A 49 -7.77 -14.88 -6.44
CA ALA A 49 -7.97 -15.23 -5.03
C ALA A 49 -9.13 -14.44 -4.38
N SER A 50 -9.30 -13.17 -4.75
CA SER A 50 -10.38 -12.31 -4.25
C SER A 50 -11.77 -12.82 -4.67
N GLU A 51 -11.90 -13.40 -5.87
CA GLU A 51 -13.17 -13.96 -6.37
C GLU A 51 -13.62 -15.24 -5.65
N GLN A 52 -12.70 -15.96 -4.98
CA GLN A 52 -13.04 -17.17 -4.23
C GLN A 52 -13.54 -16.89 -2.81
N LEU A 53 -13.28 -15.71 -2.27
CA LEU A 53 -13.75 -15.30 -0.94
C LEU A 53 -15.08 -14.55 -1.07
N ALA A 54 -16.19 -15.26 -0.88
CA ALA A 54 -17.53 -14.68 -1.00
C ALA A 54 -17.96 -13.85 0.22
N GLU A 55 -17.32 -14.01 1.39
CA GLU A 55 -17.72 -13.31 2.61
C GLU A 55 -16.91 -12.02 2.83
N PRO A 56 -17.58 -10.85 3.00
CA PRO A 56 -16.91 -9.57 3.28
C PRO A 56 -16.02 -9.60 4.52
N VAL A 57 -16.54 -10.16 5.62
CA VAL A 57 -15.88 -10.15 6.93
C VAL A 57 -16.16 -11.45 7.65
N ALA A 58 -15.10 -12.10 8.10
CA ALA A 58 -15.15 -13.17 9.06
C ALA A 58 -14.20 -12.87 10.22
N TYR A 59 -14.58 -13.23 11.44
CA TYR A 59 -13.78 -13.01 12.64
C TYR A 59 -13.17 -14.32 13.12
N GLN A 60 -11.98 -14.26 13.71
CA GLN A 60 -11.48 -15.37 14.51
C GLN A 60 -12.42 -15.63 15.71
N PRO A 61 -12.52 -16.87 16.21
CA PRO A 61 -13.43 -17.21 17.29
C PRO A 61 -13.26 -16.33 18.54
N GLY A 62 -14.33 -15.60 18.89
CA GLY A 62 -14.36 -14.73 20.08
C GLY A 62 -13.69 -13.37 19.91
N GLN A 63 -13.24 -13.01 18.70
CA GLN A 63 -12.46 -11.78 18.48
C GLN A 63 -13.27 -10.59 17.97
N GLU A 64 -14.53 -10.78 17.58
CA GLU A 64 -15.38 -9.72 17.01
C GLU A 64 -15.37 -8.45 17.87
N THR A 65 -15.57 -8.54 19.19
CA THR A 65 -15.56 -7.37 20.07
C THR A 65 -14.20 -6.66 20.11
N ALA A 66 -13.10 -7.42 20.09
CA ALA A 66 -11.75 -6.84 20.10
C ALA A 66 -11.46 -6.12 18.77
N VAL A 67 -11.81 -6.76 17.65
CA VAL A 67 -11.71 -6.18 16.31
C VAL A 67 -12.49 -4.88 16.22
N LYS A 68 -13.76 -4.90 16.62
CA LYS A 68 -14.64 -3.72 16.65
C LYS A 68 -14.02 -2.54 17.41
N ASN A 69 -13.49 -2.80 18.59
CA ASN A 69 -12.84 -1.77 19.41
C ASN A 69 -11.56 -1.22 18.77
N ILE A 70 -10.76 -2.08 18.12
CA ILE A 70 -9.54 -1.64 17.44
C ILE A 70 -9.89 -0.76 16.25
N ILE A 71 -10.85 -1.16 15.42
CA ILE A 71 -11.28 -0.37 14.25
C ILE A 71 -11.73 1.03 14.67
N ALA A 72 -12.63 1.12 15.66
CA ALA A 72 -13.13 2.41 16.16
C ALA A 72 -11.99 3.29 16.70
N LYS A 73 -11.12 2.71 17.54
CA LYS A 73 -9.98 3.43 18.12
C LYS A 73 -9.02 3.95 17.05
N GLN A 74 -8.75 3.16 16.02
CA GLN A 74 -7.82 3.53 14.96
C GLN A 74 -8.44 4.52 13.98
N HIS A 75 -9.75 4.44 13.74
CA HIS A 75 -10.50 5.48 13.04
C HIS A 75 -10.39 6.82 13.80
N ASP A 76 -10.62 6.85 15.11
CA ASP A 76 -10.48 8.07 15.93
C ASP A 76 -9.07 8.67 15.81
N PHE A 77 -8.03 7.85 15.94
CA PHE A 77 -6.64 8.29 15.79
C PHE A 77 -6.37 8.88 14.40
N LEU A 78 -6.79 8.19 13.34
CA LEU A 78 -6.57 8.66 11.96
C LEU A 78 -7.39 9.92 11.65
N ASN A 79 -8.54 10.10 12.28
CA ASN A 79 -9.31 11.33 12.20
C ASN A 79 -8.60 12.51 12.89
N GLU A 80 -7.95 12.29 14.04
CA GLU A 80 -7.12 13.32 14.67
C GLU A 80 -5.88 13.67 13.82
N LEU A 81 -5.22 12.64 13.28
CA LEU A 81 -3.99 12.79 12.49
C LEU A 81 -4.23 13.46 11.13
N ALA A 82 -5.24 13.00 10.40
CA ALA A 82 -5.45 13.31 8.99
C ALA A 82 -6.77 14.04 8.68
N GLY A 83 -7.66 14.15 9.66
CA GLY A 83 -8.95 14.83 9.50
C GLY A 83 -8.79 16.32 9.16
N TRP A 84 -9.80 16.88 8.50
CA TRP A 84 -9.93 18.31 8.22
C TRP A 84 -8.75 18.98 7.48
N GLY A 85 -7.95 18.20 6.74
CA GLY A 85 -6.80 18.69 5.98
C GLY A 85 -5.46 18.60 6.71
N ASN A 86 -5.41 18.00 7.91
CA ASN A 86 -4.17 17.88 8.68
C ASN A 86 -3.13 16.94 8.06
N ALA A 87 -3.53 16.07 7.12
CA ALA A 87 -2.60 15.18 6.41
C ALA A 87 -1.41 15.93 5.77
N GLU A 88 -1.63 17.18 5.32
CA GLU A 88 -0.61 18.05 4.70
C GLU A 88 0.50 18.52 5.68
N SER A 89 0.30 18.30 6.98
CA SER A 89 1.24 18.73 8.02
C SER A 89 2.05 17.59 8.63
N VAL A 90 1.82 16.35 8.17
CA VAL A 90 2.41 15.17 8.78
C VAL A 90 3.85 14.99 8.34
N ASN A 91 4.77 14.95 9.31
CA ASN A 91 6.19 14.71 9.06
C ASN A 91 6.52 13.22 9.24
N SER A 92 7.05 12.57 8.19
CA SER A 92 7.41 11.14 8.23
C SER A 92 8.41 10.77 9.31
N THR A 93 9.36 11.66 9.62
CA THR A 93 10.33 11.43 10.71
C THR A 93 9.63 11.45 12.07
N GLU A 94 8.61 12.29 12.25
CA GLU A 94 7.84 12.34 13.49
C GLU A 94 6.90 11.13 13.60
N LEU A 95 6.25 10.71 12.50
CA LEU A 95 5.41 9.51 12.47
C LEU A 95 6.14 8.27 12.95
N GLN A 96 7.37 8.04 12.47
CA GLN A 96 8.17 6.87 12.86
C GLN A 96 8.51 6.83 14.36
N HIS A 97 8.38 7.94 15.07
CA HIS A 97 8.59 8.03 16.52
C HIS A 97 7.29 8.22 17.31
N ASP A 98 6.15 8.34 16.62
CA ASP A 98 4.85 8.51 17.22
C ASP A 98 4.33 7.18 17.78
N ARG A 99 3.97 7.18 19.07
CA ARG A 99 3.54 5.95 19.77
C ARG A 99 2.18 5.45 19.31
N ASN A 100 1.28 6.34 18.89
CA ASN A 100 -0.02 5.97 18.36
C ASN A 100 0.12 5.41 16.95
N TRP A 101 1.03 5.95 16.15
CA TRP A 101 1.37 5.40 14.84
C TRP A 101 1.97 4.00 14.93
N MET A 102 2.98 3.79 15.78
CA MET A 102 3.50 2.44 16.07
C MET A 102 2.40 1.49 16.55
N LYS A 103 1.44 2.01 17.34
CA LYS A 103 0.33 1.20 17.81
C LYS A 103 -0.65 0.83 16.70
N LEU A 104 -0.88 1.72 15.73
CA LEU A 104 -1.66 1.43 14.54
C LEU A 104 -1.00 0.31 13.71
N GLU A 105 0.32 0.35 13.52
CA GLU A 105 1.07 -0.72 12.83
C GLU A 105 0.90 -2.08 13.54
N GLU A 106 1.04 -2.10 14.87
CA GLU A 106 0.79 -3.31 15.67
C GLU A 106 -0.66 -3.81 15.57
N ASP A 107 -1.62 -2.89 15.57
CA ASP A 107 -3.04 -3.21 15.54
C ASP A 107 -3.45 -3.75 14.16
N VAL A 108 -2.97 -3.18 13.04
CA VAL A 108 -3.18 -3.73 11.69
C VAL A 108 -2.63 -5.15 11.61
N LYS A 109 -1.40 -5.37 12.11
CA LYS A 109 -0.81 -6.71 12.15
C LYS A 109 -1.66 -7.68 12.98
N TRP A 110 -2.11 -7.28 14.16
CA TRP A 110 -2.96 -8.11 15.01
C TRP A 110 -4.30 -8.41 14.34
N LEU A 111 -4.92 -7.44 13.66
CA LEU A 111 -6.16 -7.64 12.91
C LEU A 111 -5.99 -8.72 11.83
N MET A 112 -4.85 -8.76 11.14
CA MET A 112 -4.55 -9.80 10.14
C MET A 112 -4.29 -11.18 10.75
N GLU A 113 -3.50 -11.24 11.81
CA GLU A 113 -3.00 -12.51 12.35
C GLU A 113 -4.00 -13.18 13.32
N GLU A 114 -4.73 -12.37 14.09
CA GLU A 114 -5.50 -12.83 15.25
C GLU A 114 -6.93 -12.30 15.28
N GLY A 115 -7.24 -11.20 14.58
CA GLY A 115 -8.55 -10.57 14.60
C GLY A 115 -9.53 -11.19 13.60
N PHE A 116 -9.17 -11.14 12.32
CA PHE A 116 -9.98 -11.60 11.21
C PHE A 116 -9.67 -13.05 10.82
N ALA A 117 -10.71 -13.76 10.39
CA ALA A 117 -10.59 -15.03 9.70
C ALA A 117 -10.56 -14.78 8.18
N GLU A 118 -10.27 -15.83 7.42
CA GLU A 118 -10.18 -15.79 5.96
C GLU A 118 -11.46 -15.22 5.32
N SER A 119 -11.35 -14.03 4.73
CA SER A 119 -12.43 -13.22 4.13
C SER A 119 -11.84 -12.03 3.38
N LEU A 120 -12.66 -11.29 2.62
CA LEU A 120 -12.21 -10.14 1.81
C LEU A 120 -11.51 -9.04 2.62
N ILE A 121 -11.87 -8.86 3.89
CA ILE A 121 -11.26 -7.84 4.75
C ILE A 121 -9.76 -8.03 5.00
N LEU A 122 -9.22 -9.23 4.77
CA LEU A 122 -7.77 -9.43 4.83
C LEU A 122 -7.04 -8.65 3.73
N GLU A 123 -7.66 -8.45 2.57
CA GLU A 123 -7.11 -7.58 1.52
C GLU A 123 -7.11 -6.10 1.95
N ASP A 124 -8.14 -5.67 2.68
CA ASP A 124 -8.17 -4.32 3.27
C ASP A 124 -7.01 -4.10 4.24
N MET A 125 -6.67 -5.11 5.05
CA MET A 125 -5.55 -5.03 5.98
C MET A 125 -4.19 -5.10 5.27
N LEU A 126 -4.08 -5.82 4.16
CA LEU A 126 -2.89 -5.80 3.31
C LEU A 126 -2.67 -4.39 2.73
N HIS A 127 -3.70 -3.78 2.16
CA HIS A 127 -3.62 -2.40 1.67
C HIS A 127 -3.30 -1.41 2.80
N ALA A 128 -3.91 -1.56 3.98
CA ALA A 128 -3.59 -0.75 5.15
C ALA A 128 -2.09 -0.85 5.53
N THR A 129 -1.52 -2.05 5.46
CA THR A 129 -0.08 -2.29 5.71
C THR A 129 0.79 -1.59 4.67
N GLU A 130 0.41 -1.64 3.39
CA GLU A 130 1.13 -0.95 2.32
C GLU A 130 1.07 0.58 2.51
N PHE A 131 -0.09 1.14 2.84
CA PHE A 131 -0.24 2.57 3.11
C PHE A 131 0.52 3.02 4.36
N LEU A 132 0.55 2.21 5.42
CA LEU A 132 1.39 2.47 6.59
C LEU A 132 2.86 2.56 6.19
N SER A 133 3.33 1.60 5.39
CA SER A 133 4.71 1.56 4.91
C SER A 133 5.07 2.80 4.08
N ILE A 134 4.23 3.17 3.10
CA ILE A 134 4.43 4.36 2.28
C ILE A 134 4.45 5.61 3.16
N SER A 135 3.45 5.79 4.03
CA SER A 135 3.33 6.95 4.92
C SER A 135 4.54 7.09 5.85
N SER A 136 5.01 5.99 6.45
CA SER A 136 6.20 5.99 7.32
C SER A 136 7.48 6.34 6.57
N GLN A 137 7.63 5.89 5.32
CA GLN A 137 8.86 6.08 4.55
C GLN A 137 8.93 7.45 3.88
N THR A 138 7.84 7.91 3.29
CA THR A 138 7.83 9.11 2.43
C THR A 138 7.06 10.27 3.02
N GLY A 139 6.16 10.01 3.99
CA GLY A 139 5.22 11.03 4.48
C GLY A 139 4.13 11.35 3.47
N ASP A 140 3.83 10.44 2.54
CA ASP A 140 2.84 10.67 1.51
C ASP A 140 1.44 10.89 2.11
N GLU A 141 0.91 12.08 1.89
CA GLU A 141 -0.38 12.51 2.42
C GLU A 141 -1.55 11.70 1.85
N MET A 142 -1.46 11.27 0.59
CA MET A 142 -2.49 10.45 -0.05
C MET A 142 -2.50 9.05 0.53
N ALA A 143 -1.33 8.48 0.85
CA ALA A 143 -1.25 7.21 1.57
C ALA A 143 -1.93 7.29 2.95
N ILE A 144 -1.67 8.36 3.70
CA ILE A 144 -2.34 8.63 4.99
C ILE A 144 -3.86 8.78 4.79
N ARG A 145 -4.30 9.48 3.74
CA ARG A 145 -5.72 9.65 3.42
C ARG A 145 -6.40 8.33 3.07
N TYR A 146 -5.75 7.45 2.31
CA TYR A 146 -6.32 6.13 2.01
C TYR A 146 -6.39 5.25 3.24
N LEU A 147 -5.34 5.25 4.08
CA LEU A 147 -5.35 4.55 5.36
C LEU A 147 -6.51 5.00 6.25
N HIS A 148 -6.72 6.32 6.39
CA HIS A 148 -7.86 6.87 7.10
C HIS A 148 -9.19 6.41 6.50
N ARG A 149 -9.36 6.47 5.17
CA ARG A 149 -10.60 6.06 4.51
C ARG A 149 -10.92 4.58 4.66
N ILE A 150 -9.92 3.71 4.64
CA ILE A 150 -10.10 2.27 4.92
C ILE A 150 -10.69 2.11 6.33
N PHE A 151 -10.05 2.63 7.36
CA PHE A 151 -10.54 2.49 8.74
C PHE A 151 -11.89 3.17 8.97
N HIS A 152 -12.10 4.34 8.35
CA HIS A 152 -13.37 5.04 8.38
C HIS A 152 -14.51 4.18 7.79
N ASP A 153 -14.34 3.65 6.57
CA ASP A 153 -15.36 2.82 5.92
C ASP A 153 -15.58 1.52 6.69
N LEU A 154 -14.52 0.91 7.24
CA LEU A 154 -14.64 -0.27 8.10
C LEU A 154 -15.43 0.03 9.38
N ASP A 155 -15.16 1.15 10.04
CA ASP A 155 -15.87 1.54 11.27
C ASP A 155 -17.37 1.75 10.99
N ALA A 156 -17.69 2.41 9.88
CA ALA A 156 -19.07 2.59 9.46
C ALA A 156 -19.82 1.26 9.18
N HIS A 157 -19.16 0.28 8.57
CA HIS A 157 -19.81 -1.00 8.22
C HIS A 157 -19.81 -2.01 9.37
N ILE A 158 -18.74 -2.09 10.15
CA ILE A 158 -18.57 -3.09 11.21
C ILE A 158 -19.16 -2.62 12.53
N ASN A 159 -18.98 -1.34 12.88
CA ASN A 159 -19.46 -0.76 14.13
C ASN A 159 -20.77 0.02 13.97
N GLU A 160 -21.30 0.13 12.74
CA GLU A 160 -22.50 0.92 12.43
C GLU A 160 -22.35 2.40 12.83
N GLU A 161 -21.10 2.90 12.83
CA GLU A 161 -20.80 4.28 13.20
C GLU A 161 -21.44 5.25 12.19
N LYS A 162 -21.98 6.36 12.70
CA LYS A 162 -22.68 7.33 11.86
C LYS A 162 -21.69 8.32 11.27
N VAL A 163 -21.37 8.08 10.00
CA VAL A 163 -20.43 8.90 9.24
C VAL A 163 -21.13 9.80 8.23
N ASP A 164 -20.50 10.94 7.90
CA ASP A 164 -21.06 11.93 6.97
C ASP A 164 -21.08 11.43 5.51
N ARG A 165 -20.19 10.49 5.17
CA ARG A 165 -20.03 9.91 3.84
C ARG A 165 -19.42 8.50 3.97
N ILE A 166 -19.53 7.68 2.94
CA ILE A 166 -18.74 6.45 2.75
C ILE A 166 -17.89 6.63 1.48
N TRP A 167 -16.61 6.28 1.53
CA TRP A 167 -15.69 6.46 0.41
C TRP A 167 -15.67 5.25 -0.53
N ASN A 168 -16.13 4.09 -0.06
CA ASN A 168 -16.19 2.81 -0.77
C ASN A 168 -14.81 2.33 -1.23
N VAL A 169 -13.75 2.61 -0.46
CA VAL A 169 -12.38 2.23 -0.83
C VAL A 169 -12.02 0.80 -0.42
N THR A 170 -12.79 0.20 0.48
CA THR A 170 -12.51 -1.15 0.97
C THR A 170 -12.86 -2.23 -0.06
N ILE A 171 -12.14 -3.34 -0.04
CA ILE A 171 -12.46 -4.55 -0.78
C ILE A 171 -13.71 -5.20 -0.20
N ALA A 172 -13.81 -5.31 1.13
CA ALA A 172 -14.92 -5.99 1.78
C ALA A 172 -16.30 -5.34 1.52
N PHE A 173 -16.37 -4.01 1.43
CA PHE A 173 -17.64 -3.28 1.37
C PHE A 173 -17.74 -2.23 0.26
N GLY A 174 -16.64 -1.92 -0.40
CA GLY A 174 -16.55 -0.82 -1.33
C GLY A 174 -17.04 -1.14 -2.74
N SER A 175 -16.57 -0.33 -3.69
CA SER A 175 -16.99 -0.41 -5.09
C SER A 175 -15.79 -0.55 -6.01
N GLU A 176 -15.93 -1.37 -7.04
CA GLU A 176 -14.86 -1.67 -8.02
C GLU A 176 -14.16 -0.39 -8.53
N GLY A 177 -14.91 0.68 -8.83
CA GLY A 177 -14.33 1.93 -9.31
C GLY A 177 -13.41 2.63 -8.31
N GLN A 178 -13.70 2.57 -7.02
CA GLN A 178 -12.86 3.16 -5.97
C GLN A 178 -11.70 2.23 -5.58
N GLN A 179 -11.93 0.92 -5.61
CA GLN A 179 -10.90 -0.09 -5.42
C GLN A 179 -9.84 0.02 -6.52
N ASN A 180 -10.25 0.19 -7.79
CA ASN A 180 -9.33 0.41 -8.91
C ASN A 180 -8.47 1.68 -8.75
N GLN A 181 -9.02 2.75 -8.16
CA GLN A 181 -8.25 3.96 -7.86
C GLN A 181 -7.20 3.72 -6.78
N LEU A 182 -7.56 2.95 -5.76
CA LEU A 182 -6.66 2.52 -4.69
C LEU A 182 -5.54 1.64 -5.25
N TYR A 183 -5.86 0.64 -6.06
CA TYR A 183 -4.88 -0.22 -6.72
C TYR A 183 -3.95 0.57 -7.64
N ALA A 184 -4.49 1.45 -8.49
CA ALA A 184 -3.68 2.27 -9.40
C ALA A 184 -2.72 3.20 -8.66
N TYR A 185 -3.09 3.63 -7.45
CA TYR A 185 -2.20 4.40 -6.58
C TYR A 185 -1.09 3.52 -6.01
N LEU A 186 -1.41 2.33 -5.47
CA LEU A 186 -0.42 1.40 -4.93
C LEU A 186 0.55 0.85 -5.99
N SER A 187 0.08 0.63 -7.22
CA SER A 187 0.91 0.17 -8.34
C SER A 187 1.77 1.27 -8.98
N GLY A 188 1.63 2.52 -8.54
CA GLY A 188 2.32 3.67 -9.15
C GLY A 188 1.86 4.00 -10.58
N SER A 189 0.71 3.48 -11.00
CA SER A 189 0.16 3.65 -12.35
C SER A 189 -0.54 5.01 -12.55
N ASN A 190 -0.69 5.82 -11.50
CA ASN A 190 -1.25 7.18 -11.55
C ASN A 190 -0.18 8.28 -11.75
N ASN A 191 0.84 8.03 -12.57
CA ASN A 191 1.79 9.07 -12.99
C ASN A 191 1.36 9.67 -14.34
N GLU A 192 0.40 10.59 -14.32
CA GLU A 192 0.21 11.63 -15.36
C GLU A 192 -0.05 13.00 -14.73
#